data_AF-A0A2X3JIQ0-F1
#
_entry.id   AF-A0A2X3JIQ0-F1
#
_cell.length_a   1.000
_cell.length_b   1.000
_cell.length_c   1.000
_cell.angle_alpha   90.00
_cell.angle_beta   90.00
_cell.angle_gamma   90.00
#
_symmetry.space_group_name_H-M   'P 1'
#
loop_
_entity.id
_entity.type
_entity.pdbx_description
1 polymer ?
#
loop_
_entity_poly.entity_id
_entity_poly.type
_entity_poly.pdbx_seq_one_letter_code
_entity_poly.pdbx_strand_id
1 'polypeptide(L)'
;MSFSCPLCHQPLSREKNSYICPQRHQFDMAKEGYVNLLPVQHKRSRDPGDSAEMIQARRAFLDAGHYQPLRDAIVAQLRERLDEKATAVLDIGCGEGYYTHAFADVLPEITTFGLDVSKVAIKAGGENAIRRSLFVSLPATVCRFPIPVWTP
;
A
#
# COMPACT_ATOMS: atom_id res chain seq x y z
N MET A 1 13.53 -5.27 -1.16
CA MET A 1 12.75 -5.44 0.09
C MET A 1 11.75 -6.57 -0.09
N SER A 2 11.62 -7.46 0.89
CA SER A 2 10.71 -8.61 0.88
C SER A 2 9.53 -8.34 1.81
N PHE A 3 8.31 -8.64 1.38
CA PHE A 3 7.17 -8.67 2.29
C PHE A 3 7.38 -9.72 3.38
N SER A 4 6.79 -9.53 4.55
CA SER A 4 6.83 -10.50 5.63
C SER A 4 5.53 -11.30 5.67
N CYS A 5 5.64 -12.62 5.82
CA CYS A 5 4.48 -13.49 5.93
C CYS A 5 3.66 -13.13 7.19
N PRO A 6 2.35 -12.92 7.07
CA PRO A 6 1.50 -12.56 8.21
C PRO A 6 1.32 -13.69 9.23
N LEU A 7 1.62 -14.94 8.85
CA LEU A 7 1.43 -16.13 9.67
C LEU A 7 2.72 -16.55 10.40
N CYS A 8 3.87 -16.46 9.74
CA CYS A 8 5.14 -16.93 10.29
C CYS A 8 6.27 -15.89 10.30
N HIS A 9 5.99 -14.67 9.85
CA HIS A 9 6.93 -13.54 9.81
C HIS A 9 8.22 -13.77 8.99
N GLN A 10 8.28 -14.86 8.22
CA GLN A 10 9.37 -15.12 7.29
C GLN A 10 9.25 -14.29 6.01
N PRO A 11 10.36 -14.00 5.32
CA PRO A 11 10.34 -13.31 4.03
C PRO A 11 9.47 -14.02 3.00
N LEU A 12 8.66 -13.25 2.29
CA LEU A 12 7.86 -13.70 1.15
C LEU A 12 8.67 -13.52 -0.13
N SER A 13 8.78 -14.60 -0.89
CA SER A 13 9.33 -14.62 -2.23
C SER A 13 8.20 -14.59 -3.25
N ARG A 14 8.35 -13.79 -4.30
CA ARG A 14 7.38 -13.74 -5.39
C ARG A 14 7.64 -14.88 -6.36
N GLU A 15 6.63 -15.72 -6.57
CA GLU A 15 6.60 -16.75 -7.60
C GLU A 15 5.42 -16.48 -8.54
N LYS A 16 5.72 -15.98 -9.74
CA LYS A 16 4.72 -15.53 -10.73
C LYS A 16 3.75 -14.47 -10.14
N ASN A 17 2.52 -14.86 -9.85
CA ASN A 17 1.44 -14.03 -9.32
C ASN A 17 1.11 -14.38 -7.85
N SER A 18 2.01 -15.06 -7.16
CA SER A 18 1.82 -15.48 -5.78
C SER A 18 3.03 -15.13 -4.93
N TYR A 19 2.81 -14.84 -3.67
CA TYR A 19 3.84 -14.62 -2.67
C TYR A 19 3.89 -15.81 -1.72
N ILE A 20 5.05 -16.46 -1.61
CA ILE A 20 5.23 -17.71 -0.86
C ILE A 20 6.37 -17.54 0.14
N CYS A 21 6.14 -17.97 1.40
CA CYS A 21 7.19 -18.00 2.42
C CYS A 21 7.86 -19.40 2.49
N PRO A 22 9.02 -19.55 3.16
CA PRO A 22 9.68 -20.85 3.35
C PRO A 22 8.81 -21.92 4.01
N GLN A 23 7.80 -21.52 4.80
CA GLN A 23 6.82 -22.44 5.40
C GLN A 23 5.65 -22.79 4.46
N ARG A 24 5.72 -22.38 3.19
CA ARG A 24 4.71 -22.60 2.14
C ARG A 24 3.35 -21.94 2.39
N HIS A 25 3.31 -20.85 3.16
CA HIS A 25 2.14 -19.98 3.16
C HIS A 25 2.13 -19.17 1.87
N GLN A 26 1.03 -19.26 1.10
CA GLN A 26 0.86 -18.65 -0.21
C GLN A 26 -0.22 -17.56 -0.17
N PHE A 27 0.07 -16.44 -0.83
CA PHE A 27 -0.85 -15.32 -1.00
C PHE A 27 -0.90 -14.93 -2.47
N ASP A 28 -2.06 -15.07 -3.09
CA ASP A 28 -2.22 -14.78 -4.52
C ASP A 28 -2.50 -13.29 -4.76
N MET A 29 -1.96 -12.78 -5.86
CA MET A 29 -2.30 -11.46 -6.39
C MET A 29 -3.69 -11.50 -6.99
N ALA A 30 -4.49 -10.50 -6.66
CA ALA A 30 -5.79 -10.29 -7.29
C ALA A 30 -5.63 -9.86 -8.76
N LYS A 31 -6.68 -10.00 -9.55
CA LYS A 31 -6.68 -9.58 -10.97
C LYS A 31 -6.45 -8.06 -11.11
N GLU A 32 -6.81 -7.31 -10.08
CA GLU A 32 -6.61 -5.86 -9.94
C GLU A 32 -5.17 -5.52 -9.47
N GLY A 33 -4.26 -6.49 -9.37
CA GLY A 33 -2.83 -6.25 -9.13
C GLY A 33 -2.41 -6.06 -7.66
N TYR A 34 -3.34 -6.14 -6.71
CA TYR A 34 -3.04 -6.03 -5.27
C TYR A 34 -2.81 -7.40 -4.60
N VAL A 35 -2.14 -7.42 -3.45
CA VAL A 35 -1.95 -8.63 -2.62
C VAL A 35 -2.75 -8.51 -1.32
N ASN A 36 -3.55 -9.52 -1.00
CA ASN A 36 -4.24 -9.59 0.28
C ASN A 36 -3.48 -10.47 1.27
N LEU A 37 -2.94 -9.85 2.33
CA LEU A 37 -2.21 -10.53 3.41
C LEU A 37 -2.99 -10.52 4.74
N LEU A 38 -4.29 -10.17 4.73
CA LEU A 38 -5.14 -10.29 5.92
C LEU A 38 -5.43 -11.77 6.25
N PRO A 39 -5.15 -12.24 7.49
CA PRO A 39 -5.54 -13.57 7.93
C PRO A 39 -7.05 -13.79 7.86
N VAL A 40 -7.47 -14.94 7.34
CA VAL A 40 -8.89 -15.29 7.06
C VAL A 40 -9.76 -15.30 8.33
N GLN A 41 -9.16 -15.46 9.52
CA GLN A 41 -9.85 -15.81 10.76
C GLN A 41 -10.21 -14.63 11.69
N HIS A 42 -9.83 -13.39 11.35
CA HIS A 42 -10.20 -12.20 12.14
C HIS A 42 -11.03 -11.20 11.33
N LYS A 43 -12.11 -11.66 10.69
CA LYS A 43 -13.22 -10.78 10.28
C LYS A 43 -14.02 -10.37 11.53
N ARG A 44 -13.44 -9.53 12.40
CA ARG A 44 -14.25 -8.76 13.35
C ARG A 44 -14.95 -7.67 12.52
N SER A 45 -16.27 -7.82 12.37
CA SER A 45 -17.20 -7.02 11.57
C SER A 45 -17.29 -7.40 10.09
N ARG A 46 -18.54 -7.58 9.62
CA ARG A 46 -18.92 -7.70 8.20
C ARG A 46 -18.77 -6.36 7.45
N ASP A 47 -18.47 -5.28 8.17
CA ASP A 47 -18.35 -3.92 7.65
C ASP A 47 -17.44 -3.05 8.58
N PRO A 48 -16.11 -3.25 8.62
CA PRO A 48 -15.22 -2.33 9.33
C PRO A 48 -14.68 -1.31 8.34
N GLY A 49 -15.35 -0.17 8.16
CA GLY A 49 -14.83 0.92 7.34
C GLY A 49 -15.88 1.86 6.77
N ASP A 50 -15.40 2.78 5.94
CA ASP A 50 -16.19 3.73 5.16
C ASP A 50 -17.10 2.99 4.16
N SER A 51 -18.38 3.37 4.08
CA SER A 51 -19.30 2.85 3.06
C SER A 51 -18.79 3.18 1.66
N ALA A 52 -19.28 2.47 0.64
CA ALA A 52 -18.94 2.79 -0.77
C ALA A 52 -19.23 4.27 -1.12
N GLU A 53 -20.30 4.82 -0.55
CA GLU A 53 -20.70 6.22 -0.70
C GLU A 53 -19.69 7.18 -0.05
N MET A 54 -19.18 6.84 1.14
CA MET A 54 -18.14 7.63 1.82
C MET A 54 -16.83 7.61 1.05
N ILE A 55 -16.46 6.46 0.47
CA ILE A 55 -15.28 6.36 -0.39
C ILE A 55 -15.44 7.24 -1.63
N GLN A 56 -16.61 7.21 -2.29
CA GLN A 56 -16.90 8.08 -3.43
C GLN A 56 -16.88 9.57 -3.07
N ALA A 57 -17.44 9.94 -1.91
CA ALA A 57 -17.44 11.32 -1.44
C ALA A 57 -16.01 11.80 -1.14
N ARG A 58 -15.20 10.96 -0.47
CA ARG A 58 -13.78 11.22 -0.23
C ARG A 58 -13.03 11.42 -1.55
N ARG A 59 -13.28 10.55 -2.53
CA ARG A 59 -12.68 10.65 -3.87
C ARG A 59 -13.02 11.97 -4.55
N ALA A 60 -14.31 12.31 -4.63
CA ALA A 60 -14.78 13.54 -5.25
C ALA A 60 -14.16 14.79 -4.59
N PHE A 61 -14.01 14.76 -3.26
CA PHE A 61 -13.39 15.84 -2.51
C PHE A 61 -11.87 15.96 -2.78
N LEU A 62 -11.17 14.83 -2.86
CA LEU A 62 -9.73 14.81 -3.17
C LEU A 62 -9.47 15.22 -4.63
N ASP A 63 -10.30 14.78 -5.56
CA ASP A 63 -10.24 15.11 -6.99
C ASP A 63 -10.57 16.59 -7.25
N ALA A 64 -11.37 17.23 -6.38
CA ALA A 64 -11.60 18.68 -6.39
C ALA A 64 -10.34 19.51 -6.02
N GLY A 65 -9.24 18.85 -5.64
CA GLY A 65 -7.93 19.50 -5.45
C GLY A 65 -7.78 20.23 -4.12
N HIS A 66 -8.74 20.12 -3.20
CA HIS A 66 -8.66 20.79 -1.88
C HIS A 66 -7.42 20.38 -1.08
N TYR A 67 -6.98 19.13 -1.23
CA TYR A 67 -5.80 18.56 -0.55
C TYR A 67 -4.57 18.48 -1.45
N GLN A 68 -4.64 19.03 -2.67
CA GLN A 68 -3.51 19.09 -3.59
C GLN A 68 -2.29 19.80 -2.97
N PRO A 69 -2.40 20.92 -2.24
CA PRO A 69 -1.24 21.56 -1.62
C PRO A 69 -0.51 20.65 -0.63
N LEU A 70 -1.25 19.82 0.13
CA LEU A 70 -0.65 18.85 1.04
C LEU A 70 0.09 17.76 0.28
N ARG A 71 -0.55 17.19 -0.76
CA ARG A 71 0.06 16.18 -1.62
C ARG A 71 1.37 16.69 -2.23
N ASP A 72 1.34 17.90 -2.79
CA ASP A 72 2.47 18.49 -3.48
C ASP A 72 3.61 18.82 -2.49
N ALA A 73 3.29 19.24 -1.26
CA ALA A 73 4.28 19.43 -0.20
C ALA A 73 4.97 18.11 0.21
N ILE A 74 4.23 17.01 0.33
CA ILE A 74 4.80 15.69 0.65
C ILE A 74 5.68 15.21 -0.51
N VAL A 75 5.22 15.38 -1.75
CA VAL A 75 6.00 15.07 -2.96
C VAL A 75 7.33 15.82 -2.97
N ALA A 76 7.32 17.12 -2.64
CA ALA A 76 8.53 17.93 -2.55
C ALA A 76 9.49 17.39 -1.47
N GLN A 77 8.97 17.02 -0.29
CA GLN A 77 9.76 16.42 0.76
C GLN A 77 10.35 15.06 0.36
N LEU A 78 9.60 14.22 -0.34
CA LEU A 78 10.13 12.94 -0.84
C LEU A 78 11.29 13.17 -1.82
N ARG A 79 11.16 14.12 -2.75
CA ARG A 79 12.25 14.48 -3.68
C ARG A 79 13.49 15.01 -2.99
N GLU A 80 13.31 15.77 -1.92
CA GLU A 80 14.42 16.37 -1.17
C GLU A 80 15.15 15.35 -0.30
N ARG A 81 14.42 14.38 0.26
CA ARG A 81 14.95 13.47 1.29
C ARG A 81 15.41 12.12 0.76
N LEU A 82 14.89 11.67 -0.37
CA LEU A 82 15.29 10.40 -0.96
C LEU A 82 16.63 10.55 -1.67
N ASP A 83 17.56 9.67 -1.31
CA ASP A 83 18.84 9.56 -2.01
C ASP A 83 18.70 8.71 -3.27
N GLU A 84 19.73 8.75 -4.13
CA GLU A 84 19.80 7.92 -5.35
C GLU A 84 19.84 6.41 -5.05
N LYS A 85 20.04 6.02 -3.79
CA LYS A 85 20.06 4.61 -3.35
C LYS A 85 18.69 4.12 -2.93
N ALA A 86 17.69 5.00 -2.83
CA ALA A 86 16.35 4.65 -2.43
C ALA A 86 15.71 3.71 -3.46
N THR A 87 15.41 2.48 -3.04
CA THR A 87 14.81 1.48 -3.93
C THR A 87 13.29 1.41 -3.85
N ALA A 88 12.70 1.91 -2.74
CA ALA A 88 11.27 1.83 -2.50
C ALA A 88 10.74 2.93 -1.57
N VAL A 89 9.47 3.29 -1.74
CA VAL A 89 8.67 4.10 -0.81
C VAL A 89 7.41 3.35 -0.38
N LEU A 90 6.95 3.58 0.85
CA LEU A 90 5.74 2.97 1.41
C LEU A 90 4.78 4.05 1.89
N ASP A 91 3.54 3.98 1.40
CA ASP A 91 2.42 4.79 1.85
C ASP A 91 1.50 3.94 2.74
N ILE A 92 1.39 4.31 4.02
CA ILE A 92 0.57 3.61 5.01
C ILE A 92 -0.77 4.35 5.16
N GLY A 93 -1.87 3.64 4.96
CA GLY A 93 -3.20 4.24 4.86
C GLY A 93 -3.46 4.86 3.49
N CYS A 94 -2.95 4.20 2.43
CA CYS A 94 -2.98 4.73 1.06
C CYS A 94 -4.40 4.92 0.50
N GLY A 95 -5.43 4.34 1.13
CA GLY A 95 -6.80 4.40 0.68
C GLY A 95 -6.92 3.90 -0.77
N GLU A 96 -7.47 4.75 -1.63
CA GLU A 96 -7.66 4.50 -3.06
C GLU A 96 -6.47 4.94 -3.93
N GLY A 97 -5.37 5.38 -3.31
CA GLY A 97 -4.12 5.70 -4.01
C GLY A 97 -3.96 7.16 -4.44
N TYR A 98 -4.77 8.10 -3.93
CA TYR A 98 -4.68 9.54 -4.30
C TYR A 98 -3.27 10.12 -4.12
N TYR A 99 -2.63 9.86 -2.98
CA TYR A 99 -1.26 10.30 -2.71
C TYR A 99 -0.23 9.36 -3.36
N THR A 100 -0.47 8.06 -3.23
CA THR A 100 0.43 7.00 -3.70
C THR A 100 0.73 7.11 -5.19
N HIS A 101 -0.27 7.43 -6.02
CA HIS A 101 -0.07 7.62 -7.46
C HIS A 101 0.80 8.84 -7.74
N ALA A 102 0.59 9.96 -7.04
CA ALA A 102 1.45 11.14 -7.20
C ALA A 102 2.91 10.87 -6.78
N PHE A 103 3.13 10.02 -5.77
CA PHE A 103 4.49 9.58 -5.40
C PHE A 103 5.13 8.74 -6.50
N ALA A 104 4.37 7.79 -7.08
CA ALA A 104 4.86 6.94 -8.16
C ALA A 104 5.16 7.72 -9.45
N ASP A 105 4.34 8.72 -9.79
CA ASP A 105 4.57 9.59 -10.96
C ASP A 105 5.86 10.39 -10.83
N VAL A 106 6.16 10.83 -9.62
CA VAL A 106 7.31 11.68 -9.32
C VAL A 106 8.60 10.88 -9.11
N LEU A 107 8.48 9.63 -8.69
CA LEU A 107 9.60 8.74 -8.40
C LEU A 107 9.57 7.51 -9.32
N PRO A 108 9.70 7.67 -10.65
CA PRO A 108 9.51 6.57 -11.61
C PRO A 108 10.56 5.45 -11.49
N GLU A 109 11.71 5.75 -10.90
CA GLU A 109 12.82 4.82 -10.67
C GLU A 109 12.66 3.98 -9.40
N ILE A 110 11.81 4.44 -8.48
CA ILE A 110 11.60 3.84 -7.17
C ILE A 110 10.31 3.01 -7.19
N THR A 111 10.27 1.91 -6.45
CA THR A 111 9.03 1.13 -6.33
C THR A 111 8.13 1.74 -5.26
N THR A 112 6.87 2.02 -5.59
CA THR A 112 5.90 2.60 -4.65
C THR A 112 5.00 1.51 -4.09
N PHE A 113 4.87 1.44 -2.77
CA PHE A 113 4.00 0.50 -2.10
C PHE A 113 2.87 1.24 -1.40
N GLY A 114 1.63 0.82 -1.63
CA GLY A 114 0.46 1.31 -0.91
C GLY A 114 -0.02 0.25 0.07
N LEU A 115 -0.24 0.62 1.33
CA LEU A 115 -0.78 -0.26 2.35
C LEU A 115 -2.08 0.29 2.92
N ASP A 116 -3.12 -0.53 2.97
CA ASP A 116 -4.37 -0.16 3.65
C ASP A 116 -5.08 -1.40 4.20
N VAL A 117 -5.92 -1.21 5.20
CA VAL A 117 -6.76 -2.26 5.78
C VAL A 117 -8.05 -2.47 4.97
N SER A 118 -8.51 -1.43 4.27
CA SER A 118 -9.74 -1.42 3.49
C SER A 118 -9.56 -2.15 2.16
N LYS A 119 -10.18 -3.32 2.04
CA LYS A 119 -10.18 -4.08 0.78
C LYS A 119 -10.84 -3.31 -0.36
N VAL A 120 -11.85 -2.50 -0.06
CA VAL A 120 -12.58 -1.72 -1.08
C VAL A 120 -11.67 -0.62 -1.64
N ALA A 121 -10.93 0.07 -0.78
CA ALA A 121 -10.01 1.12 -1.19
C ALA A 121 -8.80 0.56 -1.97
N ILE A 122 -8.20 -0.53 -1.46
CA ILE A 122 -7.08 -1.21 -2.15
C ILE A 122 -7.48 -1.76 -3.52
N LYS A 123 -8.70 -2.27 -3.65
CA LYS A 123 -9.20 -2.73 -4.95
C LYS A 123 -9.27 -1.56 -5.95
N ALA A 124 -9.87 -0.44 -5.55
CA ALA A 124 -9.96 0.75 -6.39
C ALA A 124 -8.59 1.35 -6.74
N GLY A 125 -7.64 1.33 -5.80
CA GLY A 125 -6.25 1.76 -6.03
C GLY A 125 -5.50 0.82 -6.97
N GLY A 126 -5.65 -0.50 -6.80
CA GLY A 126 -5.06 -1.52 -7.65
C GLY A 126 -5.49 -1.42 -9.12
N GLU A 127 -6.78 -1.19 -9.37
CA GLU A 127 -7.30 -1.00 -10.74
C GLU A 127 -6.66 0.21 -11.46
N ASN A 128 -6.26 1.23 -10.70
CA ASN A 128 -5.61 2.44 -11.22
C ASN A 128 -4.08 2.43 -11.04
N ALA A 129 -3.51 1.30 -10.61
CA ALA A 129 -2.11 1.21 -10.23
C ALA A 129 -1.19 1.34 -11.45
N ILE A 130 -0.18 2.20 -11.31
CA ILE A 130 0.92 2.32 -12.26
C ILE A 130 1.81 1.08 -12.15
N ARG A 131 2.54 0.75 -13.23
CA ARG A 131 3.33 -0.48 -13.43
C ARG A 131 4.35 -0.84 -12.32
N ARG A 132 4.59 0.05 -11.35
CA ARG A 132 5.50 -0.12 -10.20
C ARG A 132 4.85 0.17 -8.84
N SER A 133 3.52 0.21 -8.79
CA SER A 133 2.75 0.39 -7.57
C SER A 133 2.18 -0.94 -7.11
N LEU A 134 2.54 -1.42 -5.91
CA LEU A 134 1.91 -2.60 -5.32
C LEU A 134 1.10 -2.20 -4.10
N PHE A 135 -0.19 -2.49 -4.17
CA PHE A 135 -1.11 -2.30 -3.08
C PHE A 135 -1.24 -3.57 -2.25
N VAL A 136 -1.18 -3.43 -0.93
CA VAL A 136 -1.20 -4.55 0.00
C VAL A 136 -2.24 -4.31 1.07
N SER A 137 -3.08 -5.33 1.26
CA SER A 137 -4.04 -5.36 2.36
C SER A 137 -3.45 -6.08 3.56
N LEU A 138 -3.11 -5.37 4.64
CA LEU A 138 -2.60 -5.93 5.90
C LEU A 138 -3.25 -5.25 7.11
N PRO A 139 -3.42 -5.95 8.25
CA PRO A 139 -3.67 -5.27 9.52
C PRO A 139 -2.40 -4.53 9.95
N ALA A 140 -2.55 -3.32 10.51
CA ALA A 140 -1.44 -2.49 10.98
C ALA A 140 -0.48 -3.21 11.96
N THR A 141 -0.97 -4.23 12.67
CA THR A 141 -0.22 -5.05 13.62
C THR A 141 0.78 -6.02 12.99
N VAL A 142 0.72 -6.26 11.68
CA VAL A 142 1.55 -7.28 10.99
C VAL A 142 2.68 -6.66 10.18
N CYS A 143 2.70 -5.33 10.04
CA CYS A 143 3.82 -4.60 9.45
C CYS A 143 4.99 -4.51 10.44
N ARG A 144 5.86 -5.51 10.42
CA ARG A 144 7.27 -5.32 10.82
C ARG A 144 8.05 -4.90 9.58
N PHE A 145 8.02 -3.62 9.28
CA PHE A 145 9.07 -3.03 8.46
C PHE A 145 10.30 -2.83 9.36
N PRO A 146 11.52 -3.08 8.87
CA PRO A 146 12.71 -2.50 9.46
C PRO A 146 12.68 -1.00 9.15
N ILE A 147 11.76 -0.26 9.78
CA ILE A 147 11.83 1.19 9.82
C ILE A 147 12.96 1.46 10.81
N PRO A 148 14.10 2.07 10.41
CA PRO A 148 15.02 2.59 11.40
C PRO A 148 14.23 3.55 12.26
N VAL A 149 14.02 3.19 13.52
CA VAL A 149 13.41 4.05 14.52
C VAL A 149 14.23 5.33 14.50
N TRP A 150 13.58 6.45 14.17
CA TRP A 150 14.13 7.78 14.38
C TRP A 150 14.40 7.91 15.88
N THR A 151 15.62 7.58 16.29
CA THR A 151 16.12 7.96 17.60
C THR A 151 16.41 9.46 17.57
N PRO A 152 15.87 10.24 18.52
CA PRO A 152 16.11 11.68 18.59
C PRO A 152 17.58 12.03 18.81
#